data_AF-A0A232FL09-F1
#
_entry.id   AF-A0A232FL09-F1
#
_cell.length_a   1.000
_cell.length_b   1.000
_cell.length_c   1.000
_cell.angle_alpha   90.00
_cell.angle_beta   90.00
_cell.angle_gamma   90.00
#
_symmetry.space_group_name_H-M   'P 1'
#
loop_
_entity.id
_entity.type
_entity.pdbx_description
1 polymer ?
#
loop_
_entity_poly.entity_id
_entity_poly.type
_entity_poly.pdbx_seq_one_letter_code
_entity_poly.pdbx_strand_id
1 'polypeptide(L)'
;MIFMDAKVASRHVGDLFQDLRDGHNLISLLEVLSGEHLPRETSGSMRFHMLDNVRIALRFLQCKNIKLVNIQAEDIVDGNPKLTLGLIWTIILHFQVCFFALHL
;
A
#
# COMPACT_ATOMS: atom_id res chain seq x y z
N MET A 1 3.50 10.48 -26.10
CA MET A 1 4.84 10.49 -25.47
C MET A 1 4.77 11.21 -24.12
N ILE A 2 3.98 10.70 -23.15
CA ILE A 2 3.82 11.30 -21.80
C ILE A 2 3.89 10.22 -20.69
N PHE A 3 4.04 8.93 -21.04
CA PHE A 3 3.96 7.82 -20.07
C PHE A 3 5.31 7.33 -19.52
N MET A 4 6.41 8.04 -19.77
CA MET A 4 7.76 7.61 -19.37
C MET A 4 8.47 8.61 -18.45
N ASP A 5 7.76 9.25 -17.53
CA ASP A 5 8.39 10.04 -16.45
C ASP A 5 7.71 9.84 -15.09
N ALA A 6 6.95 8.76 -14.94
CA ALA A 6 6.74 8.20 -13.61
C ALA A 6 8.08 7.62 -13.17
N LYS A 7 8.89 8.47 -12.54
CA LYS A 7 10.07 8.12 -11.78
C LYS A 7 9.60 7.07 -10.78
N VAL A 8 9.65 5.80 -11.17
CA VAL A 8 9.54 4.67 -10.26
C VAL A 8 10.72 4.90 -9.34
N ALA A 9 10.47 5.60 -8.23
CA ALA A 9 11.41 5.65 -7.14
C ALA A 9 11.61 4.18 -6.80
N SER A 10 12.74 3.62 -7.23
CA SER A 10 13.16 2.27 -6.95
C SER A 10 13.47 2.20 -5.45
N ARG A 11 12.42 2.34 -4.63
CA ARG A 11 12.45 2.10 -3.20
C ARG A 11 12.60 0.60 -3.09
N HIS A 12 13.84 0.19 -2.94
CA HIS A 12 14.18 -1.20 -2.74
C HIS A 12 13.61 -1.60 -1.38
N VAL A 13 12.69 -2.57 -1.39
CA VAL A 13 12.21 -3.23 -0.18
C VAL A 13 13.18 -4.37 0.09
N GLY A 14 14.02 -4.20 1.11
CA GLY A 14 14.95 -5.24 1.56
C GLY A 14 14.26 -6.20 2.52
N ASP A 15 13.55 -5.65 3.52
CA ASP A 15 12.73 -6.41 4.45
C ASP A 15 11.30 -5.87 4.43
N LEU A 16 10.41 -6.61 3.75
CA LEU A 16 8.99 -6.28 3.62
C LEU A 16 8.31 -5.98 4.96
N PHE A 17 8.73 -6.65 6.04
CA PHE A 17 8.09 -6.51 7.36
C PHE A 17 8.55 -5.28 8.10
N GLN A 18 9.69 -4.69 7.73
CA GLN A 18 10.18 -3.42 8.26
C GLN A 18 9.80 -2.26 7.36
N ASP A 19 10.00 -2.41 6.05
CA ASP A 19 9.89 -1.34 5.07
C ASP A 19 8.44 -0.89 4.81
N LEU A 20 7.44 -1.67 5.21
CA LEU A 20 6.03 -1.29 5.07
C LEU A 20 5.44 -0.63 6.33
N ARG A 21 6.14 -0.67 7.46
CA ARG A 21 5.60 -0.29 8.77
C ARG A 21 5.25 1.18 8.86
N ASP A 22 5.99 2.04 8.15
CA ASP A 22 5.74 3.49 8.14
C ASP A 22 4.57 3.91 7.23
N GLY A 23 4.03 2.97 6.45
CA GLY A 23 2.94 3.18 5.49
C GLY A 23 3.34 3.92 4.20
N HIS A 24 4.53 4.50 4.09
CA HIS A 24 4.92 5.28 2.92
C HIS A 24 5.08 4.42 1.67
N ASN A 25 5.66 3.23 1.82
CA ASN A 25 5.82 2.28 0.72
C ASN A 25 4.48 1.68 0.28
N LEU A 26 3.56 1.43 1.23
CA LEU A 26 2.19 1.01 0.91
C LEU A 26 1.45 2.07 0.10
N ILE A 27 1.48 3.33 0.54
CA ILE A 27 0.84 4.43 -0.20
C ILE A 27 1.44 4.54 -1.60
N SER A 28 2.78 4.53 -1.71
CA SER A 28 3.45 4.63 -3.02
C SER A 28 3.08 3.49 -3.97
N LEU A 29 2.99 2.27 -3.45
CA LEU A 29 2.56 1.11 -4.23
C LEU A 29 1.13 1.32 -4.76
N LEU A 30 0.21 1.78 -3.91
CA LEU A 30 -1.17 2.01 -4.31
C LEU A 30 -1.32 3.14 -5.33
N GLU A 31 -0.54 4.21 -5.20
CA GLU A 31 -0.52 5.29 -6.19
C GLU A 31 -0.05 4.78 -7.56
N VAL A 32 1.03 3.99 -7.60
CA VAL A 32 1.55 3.42 -8.85
C VAL A 32 0.56 2.44 -9.48
N LEU A 33 -0.08 1.59 -8.69
CA LEU A 33 -1.02 0.58 -9.19
C LEU A 33 -2.35 1.18 -9.64
N SER A 34 -2.81 2.26 -8.99
CA SER A 34 -4.11 2.88 -9.31
C SER A 34 -4.02 4.08 -10.25
N GLY A 35 -2.85 4.73 -10.34
CA GLY A 35 -2.70 6.02 -11.01
C GLY A 35 -3.31 7.20 -10.24
N GLU A 36 -3.76 7.00 -8.99
CA GLU A 36 -4.36 8.04 -8.14
C GLU A 36 -3.37 8.54 -7.09
N HIS A 37 -3.47 9.81 -6.72
CA HIS A 37 -2.68 10.38 -5.64
C HIS A 37 -3.37 10.22 -4.29
N LEU A 38 -2.61 9.77 -3.29
CA LEU A 38 -3.09 9.56 -1.93
C LEU A 38 -2.47 10.60 -0.98
N PRO A 39 -3.21 11.07 0.03
CA PRO A 39 -2.64 11.93 1.06
C PRO A 39 -1.55 11.18 1.84
N ARG A 40 -0.57 11.90 2.35
CA ARG A 40 0.54 11.36 3.15
C ARG A 40 0.74 12.25 4.36
N GLU A 41 0.78 11.66 5.54
CA GLU A 41 1.28 12.35 6.72
C GLU A 41 2.80 12.44 6.61
N THR A 42 3.29 13.66 6.44
CA THR A 42 4.72 14.00 6.32
C THR A 42 5.38 14.31 7.67
N SER A 43 4.59 14.37 8.74
CA SER A 43 5.01 14.88 10.04
C SER A 43 5.66 13.80 10.91
N GLY A 44 6.89 13.37 10.61
CA GLY A 44 7.75 12.70 11.60
C GLY A 44 7.58 11.18 11.81
N SER A 45 8.55 10.61 12.54
CA SER A 45 8.79 9.18 12.75
C SER A 45 8.05 8.57 13.96
N MET A 46 7.03 9.25 14.49
CA MET A 46 6.25 8.70 15.61
C MET A 46 5.26 7.65 15.14
N ARG A 47 5.04 6.63 15.98
CA ARG A 47 4.12 5.51 15.69
C ARG A 47 2.71 5.96 15.27
N PHE A 48 2.21 7.07 15.82
CA PHE A 48 0.91 7.62 15.44
C PHE A 48 0.85 8.02 13.95
N HIS A 49 1.90 8.66 13.43
CA HIS A 49 1.96 9.02 12.00
C HIS A 49 2.09 7.79 11.10
N MET A 50 2.82 6.76 11.55
CA MET A 50 2.86 5.47 10.84
C MET A 50 1.47 4.84 10.75
N LEU A 51 0.72 4.82 11.87
CA LEU A 51 -0.65 4.32 11.91
C LEU A 51 -1.55 5.10 10.95
N ASP A 52 -1.47 6.42 10.93
CA ASP A 52 -2.30 7.23 10.03
C ASP A 52 -1.97 7.00 8.56
N ASN A 53 -0.68 6.91 8.20
CA ASN A 53 -0.27 6.54 6.84
C ASN A 53 -0.79 5.15 6.42
N VAL A 54 -0.66 4.16 7.31
CA VAL A 54 -1.21 2.82 7.03
C VAL A 54 -2.73 2.87 6.92
N ARG A 55 -3.45 3.60 7.79
CA ARG A 55 -4.91 3.76 7.74
C ARG A 55 -5.37 4.39 6.43
N ILE A 56 -4.64 5.37 5.91
CA ILE A 56 -4.90 5.97 4.59
C ILE A 56 -4.86 4.88 3.51
N ALA A 57 -3.81 4.06 3.50
CA ALA A 57 -3.67 2.96 2.54
C ALA A 57 -4.80 1.92 2.66
N LEU A 58 -5.13 1.49 3.88
CA LEU A 58 -6.21 0.51 4.11
C LEU A 58 -7.58 1.07 3.71
N ARG A 59 -7.87 2.34 4.04
CA ARG A 59 -9.12 3.00 3.65
C ARG A 59 -9.24 3.12 2.13
N PHE A 60 -8.15 3.44 1.44
CA PHE A 60 -8.15 3.48 -0.02
C PHE A 60 -8.57 2.13 -0.63
N LEU A 61 -8.00 1.02 -0.12
CA LEU A 61 -8.38 -0.33 -0.56
C LEU A 61 -9.86 -0.60 -0.32
N GLN A 62 -10.40 -0.23 0.85
CA GLN A 62 -11.81 -0.37 1.15
C GLN A 62 -12.70 0.48 0.22
N CYS A 63 -12.28 1.69 -0.14
CA CYS A 63 -12.99 2.53 -1.13
C CYS A 63 -13.00 1.91 -2.53
N LYS A 64 -12.00 1.09 -2.88
CA LYS A 64 -11.98 0.26 -4.10
C LYS A 64 -12.78 -1.04 -3.97
N ASN A 65 -13.58 -1.18 -2.90
CA ASN A 65 -14.40 -2.35 -2.60
C ASN A 65 -13.59 -3.63 -2.34
N ILE A 66 -12.32 -3.48 -1.91
CA ILE A 66 -11.45 -4.60 -1.55
C ILE A 66 -11.70 -4.97 -0.10
N LYS A 67 -12.03 -6.23 0.16
CA LYS A 67 -12.28 -6.73 1.51
C LYS A 67 -10.97 -7.03 2.24
N LEU A 68 -10.73 -6.32 3.33
CA LEU A 68 -9.63 -6.57 4.25
C LEU A 68 -10.15 -7.40 5.42
N VAL A 69 -9.86 -8.70 5.44
CA VAL A 69 -10.32 -9.60 6.50
C VAL A 69 -9.28 -9.65 7.61
N ASN A 70 -9.64 -9.14 8.79
CA ASN A 70 -8.81 -9.22 9.99
C ASN A 70 -7.42 -8.58 9.84
N ILE A 71 -7.32 -7.46 9.12
CA ILE A 71 -6.11 -6.65 8.98
C ILE A 71 -6.41 -5.26 9.53
N GLN A 72 -5.69 -4.87 10.57
CA GLN A 72 -5.73 -3.53 11.15
C GLN A 72 -4.42 -2.78 10.87
N ALA A 73 -4.41 -1.46 11.08
CA ALA A 73 -3.22 -0.66 10.82
C ALA A 73 -2.09 -1.00 11.80
N GLU A 74 -2.46 -1.31 13.04
CA GLU A 74 -1.59 -1.72 14.12
C GLU A 74 -0.79 -2.97 13.75
N ASP A 75 -1.42 -3.96 13.12
CA ASP A 75 -0.78 -5.19 12.67
C ASP A 75 0.37 -4.94 11.68
N ILE A 76 0.19 -3.95 10.79
CA ILE A 76 1.19 -3.57 9.79
C ILE A 76 2.30 -2.74 10.42
N VAL A 77 1.96 -1.77 11.28
CA VAL A 77 2.94 -0.94 11.99
C VAL A 77 3.78 -1.78 12.96
N ASP A 78 3.23 -2.85 13.52
CA ASP A 78 3.96 -3.82 14.34
C ASP A 78 4.77 -4.83 13.52
N GLY A 79 4.58 -4.85 12.20
CA GLY A 79 5.32 -5.74 11.29
C GLY A 79 4.89 -7.20 11.39
N ASN A 80 3.62 -7.48 11.70
CA ASN A 80 3.10 -8.84 11.80
C ASN A 80 3.25 -9.57 10.44
N PRO A 81 4.14 -10.58 10.32
CA PRO A 81 4.49 -11.13 9.01
C PRO A 81 3.30 -11.73 8.27
N LYS A 82 2.42 -12.42 9.00
CA LYS A 82 1.25 -13.11 8.41
C LYS A 82 0.26 -12.10 7.82
N LEU A 83 -0.03 -11.04 8.56
CA LEU A 83 -1.01 -10.03 8.16
C LEU A 83 -0.43 -9.09 7.09
N THR A 84 0.86 -8.75 7.17
CA THR A 84 1.57 -8.00 6.12
C THR A 84 1.59 -8.77 4.80
N LEU A 85 1.90 -10.06 4.80
CA LEU A 85 1.82 -10.89 3.59
C LEU A 85 0.38 -10.99 3.07
N GLY A 86 -0.59 -11.16 3.95
CA GLY A 86 -2.02 -11.19 3.58
C GLY A 86 -2.47 -9.89 2.90
N LEU A 87 -2.01 -8.74 3.38
CA LEU A 87 -2.26 -7.44 2.77
C LEU A 87 -1.66 -7.35 1.37
N ILE A 88 -0.36 -7.66 1.23
CA ILE A 88 0.33 -7.61 -0.07
C ILE A 88 -0.28 -8.58 -1.07
N TRP A 89 -0.61 -9.79 -0.65
CA TRP A 89 -1.31 -10.77 -1.46
C TRP A 89 -2.64 -10.21 -1.98
N THR A 90 -3.42 -9.58 -1.09
CA THR A 90 -4.72 -8.98 -1.46
C THR A 90 -4.56 -7.88 -2.51
N ILE A 91 -3.54 -7.02 -2.36
CA ILE A 91 -3.22 -5.96 -3.33
C ILE A 91 -2.86 -6.58 -4.69
N ILE A 92 -1.92 -7.53 -4.71
CA ILE A 92 -1.48 -8.19 -5.95
C ILE A 92 -2.68 -8.83 -6.66
N LEU A 93 -3.47 -9.62 -5.94
CA LEU A 93 -4.61 -10.34 -6.52
C LEU A 93 -5.61 -9.38 -7.16
N HIS A 94 -5.97 -8.30 -6.46
CA HIS A 94 -6.95 -7.35 -6.98
C HIS A 94 -6.47 -6.63 -8.25
N PHE A 95 -5.26 -6.07 -8.23
CA PHE A 95 -4.76 -5.29 -9.36
C PHE A 95 -4.36 -6.15 -10.56
N GLN A 96 -3.88 -7.38 -10.33
CA GLN A 96 -3.60 -8.32 -11.41
C GLN A 96 -4.89 -8.80 -12.10
N VAL A 97 -5.92 -9.19 -11.33
CA VAL A 97 -7.21 -9.61 -11.91
C VAL A 97 -7.89 -8.44 -12.64
N CYS A 98 -7.86 -7.24 -12.06
CA CYS A 98 -8.38 -6.04 -12.71
C CYS A 98 -7.67 -5.75 -14.04
N PHE A 99 -6.33 -5.86 -14.07
CA PHE A 99 -5.54 -5.67 -15.29
C PHE A 99 -5.96 -6.64 -16.41
N PHE A 100 -6.15 -7.93 -16.08
CA PHE A 100 -6.62 -8.92 -17.05
C PHE A 100 -8.06 -8.68 -17.50
N ALA A 101 -8.95 -8.30 -16.58
CA ALA A 101 -10.35 -8.01 -16.90
C ALA A 101 -10.52 -6.78 -17.81
N LEU A 102 -9.58 -5.82 -17.78
CA LEU A 102 -9.64 -4.59 -18.58
C LEU A 102 -9.06 -4.76 -20.00
N HIS A 103 -8.37 -5.86 -20.27
CA HIS A 103 -7.76 -6.20 -21.58
C HIS A 103 -8.48 -7.33 -22.32
N LEU A 104 -9.64 -7.77 -21.84
CA LEU A 104 -10.54 -8.73 -22.48
C LEU A 104 -11.81 -8.00 -22.94
#